data_AF-A0A432X111-F1
#
_entry.id   AF-A0A432X111-F1
#
_cell.length_a   1.000
_cell.length_b   1.000
_cell.length_c   1.000
_cell.angle_alpha   90.00
_cell.angle_beta   90.00
_cell.angle_gamma   90.00
#
_symmetry.space_group_name_H-M   'P 1'
#
loop_
_entity.id
_entity.type
_entity.pdbx_description
1 polymer ?
#
loop_
_entity_poly.entity_id
_entity_poly.type
_entity_poly.pdbx_seq_one_letter_code
_entity_poly.pdbx_strand_id
1 'polypeptide(L)'
;MPIFDISGDKLSAVEQKNFALEKDLQSLIEKNLETVFNCRFVASEFSTGAQHAGRIDSLALSEEDNPVIIEYKKVESSELINQSLFYLYWIQDHKGDFEIAVQKRLGNGVKVDWSDVRVICIAPNYKKYDLHAVQVMGANIELWKYRLFSNNSLYLEEVFHTAKSSAVTTSSSTSDNGYKNPVMVEAGKKAALTRATATYTFDERLEGKSEEIQELTATIREFIIGLDESIEEVPKKFYVAYKISQNIACMEVKGKNIKLFLKLKPSDIPKGTKNYRDVTSIGHYGTGDVEFTVSSEAEFEPVKEFIAMAYNKVGG
;
A
#
# COMPACT_ATOMS: atom_id res chain seq x y z
N MET A 1 -18.25 12.00 2.23
CA MET A 1 -19.37 12.13 1.26
C MET A 1 -20.61 11.45 1.85
N PRO A 2 -21.83 11.95 1.61
CA PRO A 2 -23.05 11.21 1.94
C PRO A 2 -23.17 9.98 1.03
N ILE A 3 -23.70 8.87 1.54
CA ILE A 3 -24.08 7.72 0.72
C ILE A 3 -25.60 7.57 0.73
N PHE A 4 -26.15 7.02 -0.34
CA PHE A 4 -27.58 6.84 -0.53
C PHE A 4 -27.85 5.40 -0.95
N ASP A 5 -28.89 4.79 -0.38
CA ASP A 5 -29.44 3.55 -0.92
C ASP A 5 -30.36 3.89 -2.11
N ILE A 6 -30.32 3.05 -3.15
CA ILE A 6 -31.16 3.17 -4.34
C ILE A 6 -32.25 2.11 -4.28
N SER A 7 -33.51 2.54 -4.36
CA SER A 7 -34.67 1.65 -4.46
C SER A 7 -35.58 2.13 -5.59
N GLY A 8 -35.44 1.54 -6.78
CA GLY A 8 -36.02 2.08 -8.01
C GLY A 8 -35.42 3.44 -8.33
N ASP A 9 -36.26 4.44 -8.56
CA ASP A 9 -35.82 5.83 -8.85
C ASP A 9 -35.75 6.72 -7.61
N LYS A 10 -35.75 6.15 -6.40
CA LYS A 10 -35.69 6.89 -5.14
C LYS A 10 -34.35 6.68 -4.44
N LEU A 11 -33.83 7.79 -3.89
CA LEU A 11 -32.64 7.83 -3.05
C LEU A 11 -33.04 8.04 -1.59
N SER A 12 -32.49 7.23 -0.69
CA SER A 12 -32.59 7.44 0.76
C SER A 12 -31.21 7.62 1.37
N ALA A 13 -31.01 8.73 2.08
CA ALA A 13 -29.73 9.01 2.74
C ALA A 13 -29.46 7.97 3.81
N VAL A 14 -28.24 7.41 3.81
CA VAL A 14 -27.81 6.45 4.83
C VAL A 14 -27.09 7.20 5.93
N GLU A 15 -27.53 6.98 7.16
CA GLU A 15 -26.96 7.61 8.34
C GLU A 15 -25.55 7.08 8.65
N GLN A 16 -24.63 7.98 8.96
CA GLN A 16 -23.30 7.59 9.44
C GLN A 16 -23.38 7.17 10.91
N LYS A 17 -22.86 5.97 11.22
CA LYS A 17 -22.72 5.43 12.58
C LYS A 17 -21.24 5.34 12.96
N ASN A 18 -20.99 4.98 14.21
CA ASN A 18 -19.66 4.60 14.68
C ASN A 18 -19.72 3.24 15.37
N PHE A 19 -18.59 2.55 15.47
CA PHE A 19 -18.47 1.28 16.19
C PHE A 19 -18.80 1.45 17.68
N ALA A 20 -19.31 0.40 18.32
CA ALA A 20 -19.57 0.43 19.76
C ALA A 20 -18.26 0.45 20.54
N LEU A 21 -17.30 -0.40 20.16
CA LEU A 21 -15.95 -0.47 20.73
C LEU A 21 -14.88 -0.37 19.64
N GLU A 22 -13.69 0.11 20.01
CA GLU A 22 -12.50 0.07 19.14
C GLU A 22 -12.16 -1.37 18.72
N LYS A 23 -12.35 -2.32 19.65
CA LYS A 23 -12.16 -3.75 19.38
C LYS A 23 -13.08 -4.30 18.29
N ASP A 24 -14.25 -3.70 18.07
CA ASP A 24 -15.17 -4.14 17.00
C ASP A 24 -14.61 -3.78 15.62
N LEU A 25 -14.07 -2.56 15.47
CA LEU A 25 -13.38 -2.12 14.26
C LEU A 25 -12.16 -3.02 13.99
N GLN A 26 -11.30 -3.18 14.99
CA GLN A 26 -10.12 -4.02 14.88
C GLN A 26 -10.48 -5.45 14.48
N SER A 27 -11.44 -6.07 15.17
CA SER A 27 -11.86 -7.45 14.87
C SER A 27 -12.47 -7.60 13.48
N LEU A 28 -13.16 -6.57 12.99
CA LEU A 28 -13.72 -6.55 11.63
C LEU A 28 -12.59 -6.49 10.60
N ILE A 29 -11.63 -5.59 10.78
CA ILE A 29 -10.50 -5.45 9.85
C ILE A 29 -9.60 -6.68 9.90
N GLU A 30 -9.21 -7.19 11.08
CA GLU A 30 -8.37 -8.39 11.24
C GLU A 30 -8.92 -9.61 10.49
N LYS A 31 -10.25 -9.82 10.52
CA LYS A 31 -10.91 -10.92 9.80
C LYS A 31 -10.95 -10.73 8.28
N ASN A 32 -10.78 -9.51 7.80
CA ASN A 32 -10.91 -9.14 6.39
C ASN A 32 -9.65 -8.46 5.84
N LEU A 33 -8.49 -8.63 6.48
CA LEU A 33 -7.23 -7.97 6.10
C LEU A 33 -6.81 -8.26 4.65
N GLU A 34 -7.05 -9.50 4.20
CA GLU A 34 -6.77 -9.90 2.82
C GLU A 34 -7.64 -9.11 1.84
N THR A 35 -8.90 -8.84 2.18
CA THR A 35 -9.82 -8.07 1.33
C THR A 35 -9.49 -6.58 1.34
N VAL A 36 -9.18 -6.02 2.51
CA VAL A 36 -9.03 -4.57 2.67
C VAL A 36 -7.64 -4.08 2.27
N PHE A 37 -6.59 -4.81 2.64
CA PHE A 37 -5.20 -4.37 2.47
C PHE A 37 -4.30 -5.42 1.78
N ASN A 38 -4.85 -6.52 1.26
CA ASN A 38 -4.07 -7.65 0.71
C ASN A 38 -3.10 -8.30 1.73
N CYS A 39 -3.38 -8.12 3.02
CA CYS A 39 -2.50 -8.55 4.09
C CYS A 39 -2.95 -9.88 4.69
N ARG A 40 -1.99 -10.74 5.04
CA ARG A 40 -2.22 -11.96 5.83
C ARG A 40 -2.08 -11.65 7.31
N PHE A 41 -3.13 -11.90 8.08
CA PHE A 41 -3.15 -11.69 9.53
C PHE A 41 -2.10 -12.57 10.25
N VAL A 42 -1.31 -11.97 11.14
CA VAL A 42 -0.27 -12.65 11.94
C VAL A 42 -0.67 -12.76 13.41
N ALA A 43 -0.96 -11.64 14.07
CA ALA A 43 -1.31 -11.61 15.49
C ALA A 43 -2.19 -10.40 15.86
N SER A 44 -2.96 -10.55 16.93
CA SER A 44 -3.77 -9.48 17.55
C SER A 44 -3.20 -9.19 18.93
N GLU A 45 -3.24 -7.93 19.37
CA GLU A 45 -2.82 -7.48 20.71
C GLU A 45 -1.40 -7.94 21.07
N PHE A 46 -0.45 -7.81 20.14
CA PHE A 46 0.90 -8.34 20.30
C PHE A 46 1.67 -7.54 21.34
N SER A 47 2.11 -8.20 22.42
CA SER A 47 2.85 -7.55 23.50
C SER A 47 4.30 -7.27 23.10
N THR A 48 4.76 -6.05 23.33
CA THR A 48 6.16 -5.64 23.05
C THR A 48 7.13 -5.95 24.20
N GLY A 49 6.73 -6.83 25.12
CA GLY A 49 7.54 -7.27 26.25
C GLY A 49 7.64 -6.26 27.40
N ALA A 50 8.34 -6.65 28.47
CA ALA A 50 8.39 -5.89 29.72
C ALA A 50 9.20 -4.58 29.63
N GLN A 51 10.15 -4.48 28.69
CA GLN A 51 11.00 -3.29 28.53
C GLN A 51 10.27 -2.14 27.82
N HIS A 52 9.39 -2.46 26.86
CA HIS A 52 8.64 -1.46 26.10
C HIS A 52 7.20 -1.28 26.63
N ALA A 53 6.67 -2.29 27.35
CA ALA A 53 5.36 -2.29 28.03
C ALA A 53 4.18 -1.86 27.15
N GLY A 54 4.31 -1.97 25.83
CA GLY A 54 3.31 -1.61 24.84
C GLY A 54 2.57 -2.83 24.29
N ARG A 55 1.60 -2.55 23.43
CA ARG A 55 0.79 -3.57 22.77
C ARG A 55 0.39 -3.08 21.40
N ILE A 56 0.82 -3.81 20.38
CA ILE A 56 0.50 -3.55 18.98
C ILE A 56 -0.88 -4.15 18.72
N ASP A 57 -1.80 -3.37 18.17
CA ASP A 57 -3.19 -3.81 17.98
C ASP A 57 -3.26 -5.00 17.02
N SER A 58 -2.65 -4.87 15.83
CA SER A 58 -2.55 -5.99 14.88
C SER A 58 -1.20 -6.03 14.17
N LEU A 59 -0.70 -7.25 13.98
CA LEU A 59 0.43 -7.57 13.12
C LEU A 59 -0.07 -8.36 11.92
N ALA A 60 0.45 -8.02 10.74
CA ALA A 60 0.15 -8.70 9.49
C ALA A 60 1.38 -8.76 8.58
N LEU A 61 1.24 -9.48 7.48
CA LEU A 61 2.25 -9.63 6.44
C LEU A 61 1.64 -9.23 5.09
N SER A 62 2.28 -8.33 4.36
CA SER A 62 1.77 -7.85 3.06
C SER A 62 1.79 -8.95 1.98
N GLU A 63 1.30 -8.61 0.79
CA GLU A 63 1.42 -9.46 -0.38
C GLU A 63 2.86 -9.70 -0.83
N GLU A 64 3.77 -8.80 -0.47
CA GLU A 64 5.21 -8.86 -0.77
C GLU A 64 6.04 -9.43 0.40
N ASP A 65 5.38 -10.09 1.35
CA ASP A 65 5.99 -10.62 2.56
C ASP A 65 6.62 -9.55 3.49
N ASN A 66 6.27 -8.27 3.34
CA ASN A 66 6.74 -7.20 4.23
C ASN A 66 5.94 -7.16 5.55
N PRO A 67 6.58 -6.87 6.69
CA PRO A 67 5.87 -6.63 7.95
C PRO A 67 4.88 -5.48 7.86
N VAL A 68 3.69 -5.67 8.43
CA VAL A 68 2.64 -4.65 8.52
C VAL A 68 2.21 -4.51 9.97
N ILE A 69 2.27 -3.28 10.48
CA ILE A 69 1.70 -2.88 11.78
C ILE A 69 0.40 -2.14 11.51
N ILE A 70 -0.67 -2.47 12.24
CA ILE A 70 -1.96 -1.80 12.09
C ILE A 70 -2.45 -1.37 13.47
N GLU A 71 -2.77 -0.09 13.59
CA GLU A 71 -3.23 0.54 14.82
C GLU A 71 -4.57 1.24 14.59
N TYR A 72 -5.47 1.19 15.58
CA TYR A 72 -6.84 1.66 15.43
C TYR A 72 -7.17 2.76 16.43
N LYS A 73 -8.02 3.70 16.02
CA LYS A 73 -8.75 4.58 16.95
C LYS A 73 -10.20 4.70 16.58
N LYS A 74 -11.09 4.55 17.57
CA LYS A 74 -12.53 4.86 17.39
C LYS A 74 -12.82 6.38 17.33
N VAL A 75 -11.90 7.21 17.82
CA VAL A 75 -12.02 8.67 17.90
C VAL A 75 -10.81 9.34 17.24
N GLU A 76 -10.97 10.60 16.82
CA GLU A 76 -9.84 11.39 16.32
C GLU A 76 -8.80 11.55 17.44
N SER A 77 -7.57 11.05 17.21
CA SER A 77 -6.48 11.14 18.16
C SER A 77 -5.12 11.26 17.48
N SER A 78 -4.35 12.24 17.91
CA SER A 78 -2.96 12.45 17.51
C SER A 78 -2.00 11.43 18.13
N GLU A 79 -2.43 10.70 19.16
CA GLU A 79 -1.62 9.69 19.84
C GLU A 79 -1.37 8.46 18.97
N LEU A 80 -2.29 8.16 18.04
CA LEU A 80 -2.19 7.03 17.14
C LEU A 80 -0.87 7.02 16.36
N ILE A 81 -0.46 8.18 15.85
CA ILE A 81 0.79 8.32 15.09
C ILE A 81 2.01 8.05 15.99
N ASN A 82 2.00 8.57 17.22
CA ASN A 82 3.10 8.37 18.16
C ASN A 82 3.23 6.90 18.56
N GLN A 83 2.11 6.20 18.78
CA GLN A 83 2.09 4.76 19.06
C GLN A 83 2.66 3.97 17.88
N SER A 84 2.16 4.25 16.67
CA SER A 84 2.61 3.64 15.42
C SER A 84 4.12 3.80 15.18
N LEU A 85 4.68 4.98 15.44
CA LEU A 85 6.12 5.23 15.32
C LEU A 85 6.94 4.45 16.35
N PHE A 86 6.45 4.38 17.59
CA PHE A 86 7.11 3.60 18.63
C PHE A 86 7.17 2.11 18.25
N TYR A 87 6.10 1.57 17.68
CA TYR A 87 6.04 0.17 17.24
C TYR A 87 6.84 -0.10 15.97
N LEU A 88 6.91 0.86 15.05
CA LEU A 88 7.79 0.81 13.89
C LEU A 88 9.27 0.68 14.31
N TYR A 89 9.68 1.38 15.36
CA TYR A 89 11.03 1.24 15.89
C TYR A 89 11.21 -0.11 16.60
N TRP A 90 10.22 -0.52 17.41
CA TRP A 90 10.27 -1.79 18.13
C TRP A 90 10.46 -3.00 17.19
N ILE A 91 9.71 -3.07 16.08
CA ILE A 91 9.75 -4.20 15.15
C ILE A 91 11.10 -4.30 14.41
N GLN A 92 11.82 -3.19 14.25
CA GLN A 92 13.16 -3.20 13.66
C GLN A 92 14.21 -3.83 14.59
N ASP A 93 14.08 -3.63 15.89
CA ASP A 93 14.96 -4.22 16.91
C ASP A 93 14.53 -5.66 17.29
N HIS A 94 13.26 -6.03 17.05
CA HIS A 94 12.66 -7.32 17.46
C HIS A 94 12.20 -8.18 16.28
N LYS A 95 13.00 -8.19 15.19
CA LYS A 95 12.67 -8.97 13.97
C LYS A 95 12.40 -10.44 14.23
N GLY A 96 13.18 -11.06 15.13
CA GLY A 96 13.02 -12.47 15.48
C GLY A 96 11.67 -12.80 16.10
N ASP A 97 11.13 -11.92 16.95
CA ASP A 97 9.82 -12.13 17.58
C ASP A 97 8.69 -12.09 16.54
N PHE A 98 8.79 -11.16 15.59
CA PHE A 98 7.85 -11.07 14.46
C PHE A 98 7.95 -12.30 13.54
N GLU A 99 9.16 -12.73 13.18
CA GLU A 99 9.36 -13.93 12.35
C GLU A 99 8.78 -15.19 13.02
N ILE A 100 8.95 -15.34 14.33
CA ILE A 100 8.34 -16.44 15.10
C ILE A 100 6.82 -16.35 15.04
N ALA A 101 6.24 -15.16 15.17
CA ALA A 101 4.79 -14.97 15.07
C ALA A 101 4.27 -15.34 13.68
N VAL A 102 4.97 -14.92 12.63
CA VAL A 102 4.67 -15.27 11.23
C VAL A 102 4.73 -16.78 11.03
N GLN A 103 5.80 -17.43 11.47
CA GLN A 103 5.97 -18.89 11.31
C GLN A 103 4.88 -19.67 12.06
N LYS A 104 4.50 -19.24 13.27
CA LYS A 104 3.41 -19.86 14.04
C LYS A 104 2.06 -19.75 13.35
N ARG A 105 1.80 -18.64 12.64
CA ARG A 105 0.49 -18.36 12.05
C ARG A 105 0.37 -18.81 10.59
N LEU A 106 1.40 -18.57 9.78
CA LEU A 106 1.41 -18.79 8.33
C LEU A 106 2.28 -20.00 7.90
N GLY A 107 3.06 -20.56 8.82
CA GLY A 107 3.91 -21.73 8.59
C GLY A 107 5.38 -21.40 8.34
N ASN A 108 6.24 -22.42 8.48
CA ASN A 108 7.71 -22.26 8.49
C ASN A 108 8.35 -21.92 7.13
N GLY A 109 7.59 -21.99 6.04
CA GLY A 109 8.09 -21.70 4.69
C GLY A 109 8.04 -20.22 4.30
N VAL A 110 7.38 -19.38 5.10
CA VAL A 110 7.21 -17.95 4.82
C VAL A 110 8.45 -17.19 5.28
N LYS A 111 9.10 -16.49 4.35
CA LYS A 111 10.26 -15.65 4.64
C LYS A 111 9.83 -14.19 4.64
N VAL A 112 10.03 -13.51 5.76
CA VAL A 112 9.71 -12.09 5.89
C VAL A 112 10.72 -11.26 5.10
N ASP A 113 10.22 -10.35 4.27
CA ASP A 113 11.02 -9.34 3.60
C ASP A 113 11.07 -8.04 4.43
N TRP A 114 12.24 -7.78 5.02
CA TRP A 114 12.51 -6.60 5.83
C TRP A 114 12.96 -5.37 5.02
N SER A 115 12.88 -5.41 3.69
CA SER A 115 13.23 -4.28 2.82
C SER A 115 12.35 -3.05 3.07
N ASP A 116 11.13 -3.27 3.54
CA ASP A 116 10.16 -2.25 3.91
C ASP A 116 9.33 -2.72 5.12
N VAL A 117 8.77 -1.76 5.86
CA VAL A 117 7.81 -2.02 6.95
C VAL A 117 6.66 -1.03 6.80
N ARG A 118 5.46 -1.54 6.60
CA ARG A 118 4.25 -0.75 6.39
C ARG A 118 3.55 -0.51 7.73
N VAL A 119 3.10 0.71 7.97
CA VAL A 119 2.35 1.04 9.18
C VAL A 119 1.03 1.68 8.81
N ILE A 120 -0.08 1.04 9.13
CA ILE A 120 -1.43 1.47 8.77
C ILE A 120 -2.13 1.98 10.04
N CYS A 121 -2.50 3.25 10.05
CA CYS A 121 -3.28 3.85 11.13
C CYS A 121 -4.72 4.01 10.63
N ILE A 122 -5.70 3.51 11.39
CA ILE A 122 -7.13 3.60 11.01
C ILE A 122 -7.90 4.39 12.07
N ALA A 123 -8.47 5.53 11.69
CA ALA A 123 -9.21 6.42 12.60
C ALA A 123 -10.42 7.06 11.89
N PRO A 124 -11.41 7.64 12.59
CA PRO A 124 -12.51 8.35 11.92
C PRO A 124 -12.06 9.67 11.27
N ASN A 125 -11.01 10.30 11.82
CA ASN A 125 -10.44 11.55 11.30
C ASN A 125 -9.03 11.79 11.85
N TYR A 126 -8.30 12.72 11.22
CA TYR A 126 -6.98 13.20 11.62
C TYR A 126 -6.94 14.72 11.61
N LYS A 127 -6.21 15.31 12.57
CA LYS A 127 -6.01 16.75 12.60
C LYS A 127 -5.03 17.18 11.52
N LYS A 128 -5.16 18.42 11.04
CA LYS A 128 -4.26 18.97 10.00
C LYS A 128 -2.78 18.91 10.39
N TYR A 129 -2.46 19.15 11.66
CA TYR A 129 -1.08 19.10 12.15
C TYR A 129 -0.50 17.68 12.19
N ASP A 130 -1.35 16.68 12.41
CA ASP A 130 -0.96 15.27 12.43
C ASP A 130 -0.51 14.82 11.03
N LEU A 131 -1.26 15.22 10.00
CA LEU A 131 -0.90 14.96 8.59
C LEU A 131 0.47 15.57 8.25
N HIS A 132 0.71 16.82 8.65
CA HIS A 132 1.99 17.49 8.41
C HIS A 132 3.15 16.83 9.18
N ALA A 133 2.89 16.34 10.40
CA ALA A 133 3.91 15.67 11.19
C ALA A 133 4.40 14.40 10.49
N VAL A 134 3.48 13.56 9.99
CA VAL A 134 3.87 12.33 9.27
C VAL A 134 4.69 12.65 8.02
N GLN A 135 4.31 13.69 7.28
CA GLN A 135 5.05 14.13 6.08
C GLN A 135 6.50 14.52 6.39
N VAL A 136 6.74 15.27 7.48
CA VAL A 136 8.09 15.70 7.87
C VAL A 136 8.93 14.52 8.37
N MET A 137 8.30 13.53 8.99
CA MET A 137 9.00 12.37 9.56
C MET A 137 9.53 11.43 8.47
N GLY A 138 8.83 11.33 7.33
CA GLY A 138 9.23 10.48 6.21
C GLY A 138 9.33 9.00 6.61
N ALA A 139 8.47 8.57 7.54
CA ALA A 139 8.23 7.16 7.86
C ALA A 139 7.16 6.62 6.91
N ASN A 140 7.23 5.33 6.58
CA ASN A 140 6.23 4.66 5.73
C ASN A 140 4.94 4.40 6.53
N ILE A 141 4.23 5.47 6.85
CA ILE A 141 2.98 5.47 7.62
C ILE A 141 1.84 5.91 6.72
N GLU A 142 0.80 5.10 6.73
CA GLU A 142 -0.46 5.29 6.03
C GLU A 142 -1.54 5.71 7.01
N LEU A 143 -2.27 6.78 6.67
CA LEU A 143 -3.38 7.27 7.48
C LEU A 143 -4.70 7.03 6.75
N TRP A 144 -5.50 6.15 7.32
CA TRP A 144 -6.78 5.72 6.76
C TRP A 144 -7.95 6.25 7.58
N LYS A 145 -8.86 6.96 6.91
CA LYS A 145 -10.14 7.37 7.48
C LYS A 145 -11.18 6.30 7.25
N TYR A 146 -11.92 5.93 8.30
CA TYR A 146 -13.09 5.08 8.15
C TYR A 146 -14.39 5.84 8.38
N ARG A 147 -15.45 5.42 7.67
CA ARG A 147 -16.84 5.82 7.94
C ARG A 147 -17.73 4.59 7.89
N LEU A 148 -18.41 4.31 9.00
CA LEU A 148 -19.40 3.25 9.09
C LEU A 148 -20.80 3.83 8.83
N PHE A 149 -21.62 3.12 8.07
CA PHE A 149 -22.97 3.55 7.73
C PHE A 149 -24.04 2.57 8.26
N SER A 150 -25.27 3.06 8.42
CA SER A 150 -26.37 2.31 9.04
C SER A 150 -26.84 1.10 8.23
N ASN A 151 -26.52 1.04 6.94
CA ASN A 151 -26.76 -0.09 6.04
C ASN A 151 -25.61 -1.14 6.07
N ASN A 152 -24.72 -1.07 7.05
CA ASN A 152 -23.53 -1.93 7.20
C ASN A 152 -22.47 -1.75 6.10
N SER A 153 -22.46 -0.63 5.39
CA SER A 153 -21.34 -0.24 4.55
C SER A 153 -20.21 0.36 5.39
N LEU A 154 -18.97 -0.04 5.11
CA LEU A 154 -17.76 0.58 5.65
C LEU A 154 -17.01 1.24 4.49
N TYR A 155 -16.78 2.53 4.60
CA TYR A 155 -15.95 3.28 3.68
C TYR A 155 -14.58 3.52 4.29
N LEU A 156 -13.52 3.32 3.52
CA LEU A 156 -12.13 3.53 3.89
C LEU A 156 -11.50 4.45 2.86
N GLU A 157 -10.80 5.47 3.32
CA GLU A 157 -10.16 6.49 2.50
C GLU A 157 -8.73 6.70 2.99
N GLU A 158 -7.76 6.58 2.10
CA GLU A 158 -6.39 6.98 2.39
C GLU A 158 -6.28 8.49 2.33
N VAL A 159 -5.86 9.09 3.43
CA VAL A 159 -5.80 10.55 3.61
C VAL A 159 -4.38 11.05 3.45
N PHE A 160 -3.42 10.16 3.70
CA PHE A 160 -2.01 10.44 3.59
C PHE A 160 -1.21 9.16 3.42
N HIS A 161 -0.39 9.15 2.39
CA HIS A 161 0.73 8.24 2.18
C HIS A 161 1.99 9.08 1.93
N THR A 162 3.14 8.68 2.48
CA THR A 162 4.41 9.21 1.96
C THR A 162 4.77 8.40 0.73
N ALA A 163 4.29 8.83 -0.44
CA ALA A 163 4.88 8.36 -1.68
C ALA A 163 6.37 8.69 -1.61
N LYS A 164 7.23 7.66 -1.73
CA LYS A 164 8.64 7.88 -2.07
C LYS A 164 8.68 8.41 -3.50
N SER A 165 8.20 9.63 -3.72
CA SER A 165 8.32 10.31 -5.00
C SER A 165 9.81 10.41 -5.28
N SER A 166 10.26 9.64 -6.27
CA SER A 166 11.47 9.96 -7.00
C SER A 166 11.24 11.36 -7.56
N ALA A 167 11.86 12.34 -6.90
CA ALA A 167 11.72 13.73 -7.25
C ALA A 167 12.20 13.93 -8.68
N VAL A 168 11.25 14.22 -9.57
CA VAL A 168 11.52 14.95 -10.80
C VAL A 168 12.12 16.28 -10.37
N THR A 169 13.34 16.51 -10.87
CA THR A 169 14.11 17.73 -10.70
C THR A 169 13.28 18.95 -11.09
N THR A 170 13.02 19.86 -10.14
CA THR A 170 12.84 21.27 -10.50
C THR A 170 13.53 22.14 -9.46
N SER A 171 14.52 22.85 -9.96
CA SER A 171 15.43 23.77 -9.30
C SER A 171 14.72 24.90 -8.55
N SER A 172 15.16 25.10 -7.31
CA SER A 172 15.33 26.37 -6.59
C SER A 172 14.35 27.53 -6.84
N SER A 173 13.63 27.93 -5.79
CA SER A 173 13.53 29.35 -5.44
C SER A 173 13.52 29.53 -3.91
N THR A 174 14.52 30.27 -3.45
CA THR A 174 14.64 30.83 -2.10
C THR A 174 13.57 31.88 -1.89
N SER A 175 12.71 31.71 -0.90
CA SER A 175 11.95 32.81 -0.31
C SER A 175 11.99 32.71 1.20
N ASP A 176 12.79 33.62 1.74
CA ASP A 176 12.90 34.07 3.11
C ASP A 176 11.50 34.36 3.69
N ASN A 177 11.11 33.64 4.74
CA ASN A 177 9.96 33.97 5.58
C ASN A 177 10.10 33.31 6.96
N GLY A 178 10.86 33.96 7.84
CA GLY A 178 10.39 34.46 9.15
C GLY A 178 9.65 33.56 10.14
N TYR A 179 9.55 32.24 9.95
CA TYR A 179 8.98 31.33 10.94
C TYR A 179 10.09 30.53 11.61
N LYS A 180 10.24 30.73 12.92
CA LYS A 180 11.17 29.98 13.78
C LYS A 180 10.91 28.49 13.62
N ASN A 181 11.86 27.81 12.97
CA ASN A 181 11.94 26.35 12.92
C ASN A 181 11.86 25.80 14.36
N PRO A 182 10.91 24.91 14.72
CA PRO A 182 11.05 24.16 15.95
C PRO A 182 12.29 23.27 15.80
N VAL A 183 13.19 23.34 16.79
CA VAL A 183 14.43 22.57 16.82
C VAL A 183 14.08 21.09 16.71
N MET A 184 14.45 20.48 15.57
CA MET A 184 14.36 19.04 15.38
C MET A 184 15.15 18.34 16.49
N VAL A 185 14.45 17.56 17.32
CA VAL A 185 15.07 16.68 18.30
C VAL A 185 15.92 15.62 17.59
N GLU A 186 17.03 15.21 18.22
CA GLU A 186 18.00 14.23 17.72
C GLU A 186 17.39 12.95 17.15
N ALA A 187 16.22 12.55 17.64
CA ALA A 187 15.43 11.42 17.13
C ALA A 187 15.06 11.58 15.64
N GLY A 188 14.72 12.80 15.19
CA GLY A 188 14.38 13.09 13.80
C GLY A 188 15.58 13.12 12.85
N LYS A 189 16.77 13.47 13.36
CA LYS A 189 18.02 13.44 12.57
C LYS A 189 18.56 12.03 12.40
N LYS A 190 18.46 11.18 13.44
CA LYS A 190 18.81 9.75 13.31
C LYS A 190 17.83 8.99 12.40
N ALA A 191 16.53 9.32 12.43
CA ALA A 191 15.53 8.74 11.53
C ALA A 191 15.83 9.03 10.05
N ALA A 192 16.48 10.15 9.73
CA ALA A 192 16.87 10.48 8.37
C ALA A 192 18.12 9.75 7.88
N LEU A 193 19.03 9.39 8.78
CA LEU A 193 20.37 8.87 8.44
C LEU A 193 20.41 7.34 8.28
N THR A 194 19.44 6.60 8.83
CA THR A 194 19.36 5.13 8.71
C THR A 194 18.65 4.67 7.42
N ARG A 195 18.28 5.58 6.51
CA ARG A 195 17.46 5.31 5.30
C ARG A 195 18.26 4.91 4.06
N ALA A 196 19.16 3.95 4.19
CA ALA A 196 19.82 3.33 3.04
C ALA A 196 19.39 1.86 2.88
N THR A 197 18.08 1.62 2.73
CA THR A 197 17.59 0.47 1.95
C THR A 197 17.57 0.90 0.49
N ALA A 198 18.11 0.06 -0.41
CA ALA A 198 18.37 0.41 -1.82
C ALA A 198 17.17 1.12 -2.48
N THR A 199 17.31 2.41 -2.76
CA THR A 199 16.31 3.19 -3.48
C THR A 199 16.44 2.84 -4.96
N TYR A 200 15.61 1.93 -5.45
CA TYR A 200 15.51 1.66 -6.88
C TYR A 200 14.81 2.83 -7.57
N THR A 201 15.25 3.16 -8.78
CA THR A 201 14.54 4.12 -9.64
C THR A 201 13.88 3.40 -10.80
N PHE A 202 12.86 4.04 -11.37
CA PHE A 202 12.22 3.55 -12.60
C PHE A 202 13.23 3.46 -13.75
N ASP A 203 14.10 4.47 -13.88
CA ASP A 203 15.07 4.55 -14.97
C ASP A 203 16.10 3.41 -14.95
N GLU A 204 16.48 2.93 -13.76
CA GLU A 204 17.34 1.73 -13.64
C GLU A 204 16.69 0.46 -14.22
N ARG A 205 15.38 0.44 -14.48
CA ARG A 205 14.70 -0.70 -15.15
C ARG A 205 14.77 -0.60 -16.67
N LEU A 206 15.03 0.60 -17.18
CA LEU A 206 15.16 0.90 -18.62
C LEU A 206 16.61 0.82 -19.11
N GLU A 207 17.59 0.78 -18.21
CA GLU A 207 19.00 0.69 -18.58
C GLU A 207 19.27 -0.56 -19.44
N GLY A 208 19.88 -0.34 -20.61
CA GLY A 208 20.23 -1.40 -21.56
C GLY A 208 19.06 -1.99 -22.36
N LYS A 209 17.85 -1.40 -22.29
CA LYS A 209 16.70 -1.81 -23.12
C LYS A 209 16.72 -1.12 -24.48
N SER A 210 16.14 -1.75 -25.51
CA SER A 210 15.93 -1.10 -26.82
C SER A 210 14.96 0.07 -26.72
N GLU A 211 15.06 1.04 -27.64
CA GLU A 211 14.15 2.19 -27.72
C GLU A 211 12.68 1.75 -27.77
N GLU A 212 12.35 0.75 -28.59
CA GLU A 212 11.01 0.18 -28.70
C GLU A 212 10.44 -0.29 -27.36
N ILE A 213 11.26 -0.94 -26.51
CA ILE A 213 10.83 -1.41 -25.19
C ILE A 213 10.70 -0.24 -24.22
N GLN A 214 11.58 0.76 -24.31
CA GLN A 214 11.47 1.95 -23.47
C GLN A 214 10.20 2.75 -23.78
N GLU A 215 9.87 2.94 -25.06
CA GLU A 215 8.64 3.60 -25.51
C GLU A 215 7.40 2.82 -25.06
N LEU A 216 7.35 1.51 -25.30
CA LEU A 216 6.22 0.69 -24.84
C LEU A 216 6.07 0.73 -23.32
N THR A 217 7.18 0.72 -22.58
CA THR A 217 7.17 0.84 -21.12
C THR A 217 6.60 2.19 -20.68
N ALA A 218 6.95 3.29 -21.35
CA ALA A 218 6.41 4.61 -21.08
C ALA A 218 4.90 4.69 -21.36
N THR A 219 4.43 4.12 -22.47
CA THR A 219 3.01 4.04 -22.82
C THR A 219 2.20 3.27 -21.77
N ILE A 220 2.72 2.13 -21.31
CA ILE A 220 2.06 1.32 -20.27
C ILE A 220 2.00 2.09 -18.95
N ARG A 221 3.11 2.70 -18.54
CA ARG A 221 3.19 3.52 -17.32
C ARG A 221 2.20 4.67 -17.35
N GLU A 222 2.17 5.43 -18.45
CA GLU A 222 1.27 6.57 -18.61
C GLU A 222 -0.20 6.14 -18.54
N PHE A 223 -0.56 5.01 -19.16
CA PHE A 223 -1.91 4.47 -19.06
C PHE A 223 -2.28 4.12 -17.62
N ILE A 224 -1.41 3.38 -16.90
CA ILE A 224 -1.70 2.94 -15.54
C ILE A 224 -1.83 4.13 -14.59
N ILE A 225 -0.88 5.07 -14.61
CA ILE A 225 -0.92 6.27 -13.76
C ILE A 225 -2.08 7.19 -14.16
N GLY A 226 -2.48 7.19 -15.44
CA GLY A 226 -3.60 7.97 -15.95
C GLY A 226 -4.99 7.45 -15.55
N LEU A 227 -5.10 6.25 -14.95
CA LEU A 227 -6.39 5.72 -14.48
C LEU A 227 -6.94 6.51 -13.29
N ASP A 228 -6.07 6.87 -12.33
CA ASP A 228 -6.44 7.63 -11.14
C ASP A 228 -5.20 8.31 -10.52
N GLU A 229 -5.36 9.54 -10.03
CA GLU A 229 -4.26 10.34 -9.46
C GLU A 229 -3.69 9.75 -8.16
N SER A 230 -4.43 8.86 -7.49
CA SER A 230 -4.01 8.16 -6.27
C SER A 230 -3.11 6.95 -6.53
N ILE A 231 -2.91 6.54 -7.79
CA ILE A 231 -2.06 5.40 -8.12
C ILE A 231 -0.59 5.76 -7.91
N GLU A 232 0.08 4.97 -7.09
CA GLU A 232 1.48 5.12 -6.76
C GLU A 232 2.37 4.19 -7.58
N GLU A 233 3.49 4.73 -8.06
CA GLU A 233 4.55 3.96 -8.70
C GLU A 233 5.67 3.65 -7.69
N VAL A 234 5.90 2.37 -7.43
CA VAL A 234 6.91 1.89 -6.50
C VAL A 234 7.93 1.01 -7.21
N PRO A 235 9.09 1.55 -7.62
CA PRO A 235 10.17 0.75 -8.17
C PRO A 235 10.72 -0.24 -7.14
N LYS A 236 10.78 -1.51 -7.54
CA LYS A 236 11.38 -2.62 -6.77
C LYS A 236 12.60 -3.16 -7.52
N LYS A 237 13.31 -4.09 -6.88
CA LYS A 237 14.55 -4.68 -7.43
C LYS A 237 14.38 -5.30 -8.82
N PHE A 238 13.25 -5.94 -9.09
CA PHE A 238 13.03 -6.69 -10.33
C PHE A 238 11.84 -6.20 -11.17
N TYR A 239 10.97 -5.36 -10.61
CA TYR A 239 9.73 -4.91 -11.23
C TYR A 239 9.34 -3.54 -10.68
N VAL A 240 8.30 -2.94 -11.24
CA VAL A 240 7.66 -1.71 -10.74
C VAL A 240 6.24 -2.07 -10.31
N ALA A 241 5.88 -1.78 -9.07
CA ALA A 241 4.51 -1.97 -8.58
C ALA A 241 3.70 -0.69 -8.78
N TYR A 242 2.45 -0.86 -9.23
CA TYR A 242 1.44 0.18 -9.31
C TYR A 242 0.33 -0.17 -8.32
N LYS A 243 0.10 0.70 -7.34
CA LYS A 243 -0.78 0.40 -6.20
C LYS A 243 -1.59 1.61 -5.76
N ILE A 244 -2.70 1.36 -5.08
CA ILE A 244 -3.34 2.34 -4.19
C ILE A 244 -3.16 1.79 -2.77
N SER A 245 -4.23 1.22 -2.19
CA SER A 245 -4.20 0.47 -0.93
C SER A 245 -3.51 -0.89 -1.06
N GLN A 246 -3.55 -1.45 -2.26
CA GLN A 246 -3.03 -2.76 -2.65
C GLN A 246 -2.45 -2.67 -4.07
N ASN A 247 -1.56 -3.59 -4.41
CA ASN A 247 -1.04 -3.68 -5.77
C ASN A 247 -2.17 -3.98 -6.78
N ILE A 248 -2.27 -3.16 -7.83
CA ILE A 248 -3.19 -3.33 -8.96
C ILE A 248 -2.48 -4.05 -10.11
N ALA A 249 -1.27 -3.60 -10.41
CA ALA A 249 -0.43 -4.14 -11.47
C ALA A 249 1.05 -4.13 -11.06
N CYS A 250 1.80 -5.11 -11.53
CA CYS A 250 3.25 -5.14 -11.42
C CYS A 250 3.87 -5.31 -12.81
N MET A 251 4.77 -4.40 -13.17
CA MET A 251 5.41 -4.37 -14.48
C MET A 251 6.86 -4.83 -14.37
N GLU A 252 7.19 -5.92 -15.07
CA GLU A 252 8.54 -6.45 -15.19
C GLU A 252 9.06 -6.22 -16.62
N VAL A 253 10.03 -5.31 -16.76
CA VAL A 253 10.62 -4.94 -18.05
C VAL A 253 11.74 -5.90 -18.43
N LYS A 254 11.52 -6.77 -19.43
CA LYS A 254 12.54 -7.66 -19.99
C LYS A 254 13.22 -7.01 -21.21
N GLY A 255 14.21 -7.69 -21.79
CA GLY A 255 14.95 -7.15 -22.92
C GLY A 255 14.19 -7.17 -24.26
N LYS A 256 13.13 -7.98 -24.37
CA LYS A 256 12.37 -8.18 -25.62
C LYS A 256 10.85 -8.01 -25.46
N ASN A 257 10.37 -7.95 -24.22
CA ASN A 257 8.96 -7.85 -23.89
C ASN A 257 8.81 -7.29 -22.48
N ILE A 258 7.57 -7.01 -22.11
CA ILE A 258 7.16 -6.53 -20.80
C ILE A 258 6.12 -7.49 -20.27
N LYS A 259 6.29 -7.89 -19.02
CA LYS A 259 5.30 -8.71 -18.30
C LYS A 259 4.51 -7.85 -17.36
N LEU A 260 3.19 -8.01 -17.39
CA LEU A 260 2.24 -7.33 -16.53
C LEU A 260 1.52 -8.37 -15.69
N PHE A 261 1.75 -8.34 -14.39
CA PHE A 261 1.04 -9.15 -13.41
C PHE A 261 -0.09 -8.32 -12.84
N LEU A 262 -1.34 -8.75 -13.01
CA LEU A 262 -2.53 -7.99 -12.62
C LEU A 262 -3.22 -8.64 -11.43
N LYS A 263 -3.77 -7.83 -10.52
CA LYS A 263 -4.60 -8.27 -9.38
C LYS A 263 -5.97 -8.77 -9.85
N LEU A 264 -5.94 -9.88 -10.59
CA LEU A 264 -7.07 -10.60 -11.14
C LEU A 264 -6.88 -12.08 -10.90
N LYS A 265 -7.99 -12.83 -11.00
CA LYS A 265 -7.97 -14.29 -10.97
C LYS A 265 -8.05 -14.82 -12.41
N PRO A 266 -7.52 -16.02 -12.70
CA PRO A 266 -7.72 -16.70 -13.98
C PRO A 266 -9.18 -16.78 -14.42
N SER A 267 -10.10 -16.91 -13.46
CA SER A 267 -11.55 -16.94 -13.70
C SER A 267 -12.12 -15.64 -14.28
N ASP A 268 -11.40 -14.53 -14.14
CA ASP A 268 -11.80 -13.21 -14.65
C ASP A 268 -11.45 -13.02 -16.13
N ILE A 269 -10.60 -13.90 -16.67
CA ILE A 269 -10.08 -13.77 -18.03
C ILE A 269 -10.90 -14.62 -18.98
N PRO A 270 -11.48 -14.04 -20.06
CA PRO A 270 -12.18 -14.79 -21.09
C PRO A 270 -11.31 -15.90 -21.70
N LYS A 271 -11.94 -17.03 -22.02
CA LYS A 271 -11.24 -18.13 -22.70
C LYS A 271 -10.75 -17.66 -24.07
N GLY A 272 -9.48 -17.94 -24.39
CA GLY A 272 -8.88 -17.60 -25.68
C GLY A 272 -8.26 -16.20 -25.75
N THR A 273 -8.23 -15.45 -24.65
CA THR A 273 -7.47 -14.20 -24.55
C THR A 273 -6.00 -14.45 -24.92
N LYS A 274 -5.48 -13.67 -25.87
CA LYS A 274 -4.09 -13.77 -26.33
C LYS A 274 -3.15 -13.23 -25.26
N ASN A 275 -1.91 -13.71 -25.27
CA ASN A 275 -0.81 -13.21 -24.43
C ASN A 275 -1.04 -13.34 -22.91
N TYR A 276 -2.11 -14.02 -22.51
CA TYR A 276 -2.46 -14.33 -21.13
C TYR A 276 -1.81 -15.64 -20.68
N ARG A 277 -1.39 -15.69 -19.41
CA ARG A 277 -0.94 -16.87 -18.72
C ARG A 277 -1.45 -16.91 -17.28
N ASP A 278 -1.96 -18.06 -16.87
CA ASP A 278 -2.23 -18.39 -15.47
C ASP A 278 -0.89 -18.68 -14.74
N VAL A 279 -0.59 -17.89 -13.71
CA VAL A 279 0.62 -18.02 -12.89
C VAL A 279 0.33 -18.43 -11.44
N THR A 280 -0.88 -18.90 -11.13
CA THR A 280 -1.30 -19.29 -9.76
C THR A 280 -0.34 -20.30 -9.10
N SER A 281 0.20 -21.24 -9.89
CA SER A 281 1.13 -22.27 -9.42
C SER A 281 2.60 -21.99 -9.75
N ILE A 282 2.90 -20.78 -10.21
CA ILE A 282 4.21 -20.38 -10.73
C ILE A 282 4.69 -19.21 -9.87
N GLY A 283 5.82 -19.40 -9.19
CA GLY A 283 6.44 -18.31 -8.45
C GLY A 283 6.70 -17.13 -9.38
N HIS A 284 6.19 -15.95 -9.02
CA HIS A 284 6.35 -14.72 -9.76
C HIS A 284 6.50 -13.55 -8.79
N TYR A 285 6.96 -12.41 -9.31
CA TYR A 285 7.13 -11.20 -8.51
C TYR A 285 5.89 -10.33 -8.60
N GLY A 286 5.49 -9.72 -7.49
CA GLY A 286 4.38 -8.76 -7.46
C GLY A 286 3.05 -9.40 -7.05
N THR A 287 1.99 -9.09 -7.78
CA THR A 287 0.60 -9.35 -7.37
C THR A 287 -0.20 -10.18 -8.38
N GLY A 288 -1.22 -10.87 -7.87
CA GLY A 288 -2.25 -11.55 -8.65
C GLY A 288 -1.80 -12.81 -9.35
N ASP A 289 -2.70 -13.47 -10.08
CA ASP A 289 -2.46 -14.78 -10.68
C ASP A 289 -2.50 -14.75 -12.22
N VAL A 290 -2.58 -13.53 -12.77
CA VAL A 290 -2.77 -13.25 -14.20
C VAL A 290 -1.54 -12.52 -14.74
N GLU A 291 -0.81 -13.15 -15.66
CA GLU A 291 0.31 -12.56 -16.39
C GLU A 291 -0.11 -12.24 -17.83
N PHE A 292 0.15 -11.01 -18.28
CA PHE A 292 0.13 -10.62 -19.69
C PHE A 292 1.56 -10.36 -20.17
N THR A 293 1.95 -10.92 -21.31
CA THR A 293 3.25 -10.62 -21.95
C THR A 293 3.02 -9.80 -23.22
N VAL A 294 3.56 -8.58 -23.26
CA VAL A 294 3.41 -7.66 -24.40
C VAL A 294 4.77 -7.24 -24.94
N SER A 295 4.87 -7.14 -26.26
CA SER A 295 6.10 -6.74 -26.97
C SER A 295 5.86 -5.61 -27.97
N SER A 296 4.61 -5.16 -28.13
CA SER A 296 4.24 -4.05 -29.00
C SER A 296 2.96 -3.36 -28.49
N GLU A 297 2.71 -2.14 -28.97
CA GLU A 297 1.51 -1.38 -28.62
C GLU A 297 0.21 -2.09 -29.05
N ALA A 298 0.21 -2.76 -30.21
CA ALA A 298 -0.93 -3.54 -30.68
C ALA A 298 -1.28 -4.73 -29.76
N GLU A 299 -0.28 -5.31 -29.08
CA GLU A 299 -0.49 -6.33 -28.06
C GLU A 299 -0.92 -5.74 -26.72
N PHE A 300 -0.53 -4.50 -26.42
CA PHE A 300 -0.92 -3.79 -25.21
C PHE A 300 -2.35 -3.27 -25.24
N GLU A 301 -2.86 -2.83 -26.40
CA GLU A 301 -4.20 -2.27 -26.53
C GLU A 301 -5.31 -3.12 -25.89
N PRO A 302 -5.43 -4.45 -26.17
CA PRO A 302 -6.44 -5.28 -25.52
C PRO A 302 -6.13 -5.55 -24.03
N VAL A 303 -4.92 -5.29 -23.54
CA VAL A 303 -4.56 -5.50 -22.12
C VAL A 303 -5.09 -4.36 -21.24
N LYS A 304 -5.30 -3.17 -21.80
CA LYS A 304 -5.82 -1.99 -21.08
C LYS A 304 -7.13 -2.27 -20.33
N GLU A 305 -8.04 -3.04 -20.92
CA GLU A 305 -9.33 -3.38 -20.30
C GLU A 305 -9.14 -4.21 -19.01
N PHE A 306 -8.15 -5.10 -18.99
CA PHE A 306 -7.86 -5.95 -17.83
C PHE A 306 -7.16 -5.15 -16.73
N ILE A 307 -6.31 -4.19 -17.09
CA ILE A 307 -5.72 -3.27 -16.12
C ILE A 307 -6.82 -2.43 -15.46
N ALA A 308 -7.74 -1.86 -16.25
CA ALA A 308 -8.89 -1.13 -15.72
C ALA A 308 -9.80 -2.03 -14.86
N MET A 309 -9.99 -3.29 -15.24
CA MET A 309 -10.73 -4.26 -14.43
C MET A 309 -10.02 -4.54 -13.09
N ALA A 310 -8.70 -4.70 -13.09
CA ALA A 310 -7.91 -4.90 -11.88
C ALA A 310 -8.03 -3.69 -10.94
N TYR A 311 -7.93 -2.48 -11.49
CA TYR A 311 -8.16 -1.22 -10.78
C TYR A 311 -9.56 -1.21 -10.12
N ASN A 312 -10.60 -1.47 -10.91
CA ASN A 312 -11.98 -1.45 -10.43
C ASN A 312 -12.26 -2.46 -9.31
N LYS A 313 -11.59 -3.62 -9.33
CA LYS A 313 -11.77 -4.67 -8.32
C LYS A 313 -11.07 -4.38 -7.00
N VAL A 314 -10.00 -3.59 -7.01
CA VAL A 314 -9.27 -3.19 -5.80
C VAL A 314 -9.97 -2.04 -5.06
N GLY A 315 -11.01 -1.46 -5.65
CA GLY A 315 -11.83 -0.42 -5.03
C GLY A 315 -11.59 0.98 -5.57
N GLY A 316 -11.07 1.08 -6.81
CA GLY A 316 -11.08 2.28 -7.62
C GLY A 316 -12.32 2.40 -8.49
#